data_AF-A0A2A2RFL2-F1
#
_entry.id   AF-A0A2A2RFL2-F1
#
_cell.length_a   1.000
_cell.length_b   1.000
_cell.length_c   1.000
_cell.angle_alpha   90.00
_cell.angle_beta   90.00
_cell.angle_gamma   90.00
#
_symmetry.space_group_name_H-M   'P 1'
#
loop_
_entity.id
_entity.type
_entity.pdbx_description
1 polymer ?
#
loop_
_entity_poly.entity_id
_entity_poly.type
_entity_poly.pdbx_seq_one_letter_code
_entity_poly.pdbx_strand_id
1 'polypeptide(L)' 'MQTEDIRALLQAAPFKPFTVFTVSEKAYPVPHPDFAFLTPNGQMLIIARTDTGAVDLLDVPLIARIEVPARSARKR' A
#
# COMPACT_ATOMS: atom_id res chain seq x y z
N MET A 1 -10.14 11.64 -3.19
CA MET A 1 -10.87 10.48 -2.62
C MET A 1 -9.91 9.33 -2.39
N GLN A 2 -9.29 8.69 -3.39
CA GLN A 2 -8.36 7.57 -3.12
C GLN A 2 -7.05 7.97 -2.40
N THR A 3 -6.52 9.17 -2.65
CA THR A 3 -5.25 9.62 -2.07
C THR A 3 -5.33 9.85 -0.55
N GLU A 4 -6.38 10.52 -0.07
CA GLU A 4 -6.56 10.76 1.36
C GLU A 4 -6.72 9.46 2.15
N ASP A 5 -7.40 8.46 1.57
CA ASP A 5 -7.58 7.14 2.18
C ASP A 5 -6.25 6.39 2.33
N ILE A 6 -5.40 6.41 1.29
CA ILE A 6 -4.06 5.82 1.35
C ILE A 6 -3.21 6.51 2.42
N ARG A 7 -3.27 7.83 2.48
CA ARG A 7 -2.55 8.60 3.50
C ARG A 7 -3.03 8.24 4.91
N ALA A 8 -4.33 8.12 5.11
CA ALA A 8 -4.91 7.71 6.38
C ALA A 8 -4.48 6.29 6.77
N LEU A 9 -4.39 5.36 5.82
CA LEU A 9 -3.90 4.00 6.08
C LEU A 9 -2.41 3.97 6.46
N LEU A 10 -1.57 4.76 5.78
CA LEU A 10 -0.14 4.87 6.10
C LEU A 10 0.12 5.52 7.47
N GLN A 11 -0.71 6.48 7.86
CA GLN A 11 -0.59 7.20 9.13
C GLN A 11 -1.40 6.58 10.28
N ALA A 12 -2.14 5.49 10.02
CA ALA A 12 -2.97 4.85 11.03
C ALA A 12 -2.12 4.32 12.20
N ALA A 13 -2.55 4.61 13.43
CA ALA A 13 -1.98 4.06 14.65
C ALA A 13 -3.06 3.30 15.44
N PRO A 14 -2.97 1.96 15.59
CA PRO A 14 -1.92 1.09 15.07
C PRO A 14 -2.00 0.90 13.56
N PHE A 15 -0.84 0.76 12.91
CA PHE A 15 -0.76 0.48 11.48
C PHE A 15 -1.40 -0.87 11.15
N LYS A 16 -2.12 -0.92 10.03
CA LYS A 16 -2.72 -2.14 9.50
C LYS A 16 -2.05 -2.44 8.15
N PRO A 17 -1.41 -3.62 7.99
CA PRO A 17 -0.94 -4.07 6.69
C PRO A 17 -2.08 -4.06 5.68
N PHE A 18 -1.78 -3.73 4.43
CA PHE A 18 -2.76 -3.73 3.34
C PHE A 18 -2.09 -4.10 2.02
N THR A 19 -2.90 -4.47 1.03
CA THR A 19 -2.44 -4.80 -0.32
C THR A 19 -3.10 -3.87 -1.32
N VAL A 20 -2.30 -3.29 -2.21
CA VAL A 20 -2.76 -2.43 -3.29
C VAL A 20 -2.90 -3.26 -4.55
N PHE A 21 -4.05 -3.18 -5.21
CA PHE A 21 -4.31 -3.82 -6.49
C PHE A 21 -4.48 -2.76 -7.58
N THR A 22 -3.80 -2.94 -8.70
CA THR A 22 -3.90 -2.02 -9.83
C THR A 22 -4.92 -2.49 -10.85
N VAL A 23 -5.26 -1.60 -11.79
CA VAL A 23 -6.10 -1.93 -12.96
C VAL A 23 -5.53 -3.07 -13.82
N SER A 24 -4.23 -3.36 -13.70
CA SER A 24 -3.56 -4.48 -14.38
C SER A 24 -3.55 -5.78 -13.55
N GLU A 25 -4.39 -5.85 -12.51
CA GLU A 25 -4.49 -6.98 -11.56
C GLU A 25 -3.20 -7.33 -10.80
N LYS A 26 -2.20 -6.43 -10.82
CA LYS A 26 -0.99 -6.61 -10.02
C LYS A 26 -1.26 -6.27 -8.56
N ALA A 27 -0.74 -7.10 -7.67
CA ALA A 27 -0.84 -6.95 -6.22
C ALA A 27 0.49 -6.47 -5.63
N TYR A 28 0.43 -5.44 -4.80
CA TYR A 28 1.57 -4.86 -4.10
C TYR A 28 1.29 -4.87 -2.59
N PRO A 29 1.86 -5.84 -1.86
CA PRO A 29 1.67 -5.93 -0.41
C PRO A 29 2.49 -4.87 0.32
N VAL A 30 1.86 -4.20 1.28
CA VAL A 30 2.48 -3.23 2.19
C VAL A 30 2.41 -3.81 3.61
N PRO A 31 3.44 -4.56 4.05
CA PRO A 31 3.43 -5.24 5.34
C PRO A 31 3.70 -4.29 6.53
N HIS A 32 4.34 -3.15 6.30
CA HIS A 32 4.73 -2.16 7.31
C HIS A 32 4.75 -0.77 6.66
N PRO A 33 4.49 0.35 7.39
CA PRO A 33 4.43 1.69 6.80
C PRO A 33 5.75 2.07 6.09
N ASP A 34 6.89 1.59 6.58
CA ASP A 34 8.20 1.87 5.97
C ASP A 34 8.36 1.29 4.56
N PHE A 35 7.51 0.34 4.16
CA PHE A 35 7.54 -0.26 2.83
C PHE A 35 6.75 0.55 1.81
N ALA A 36 6.06 1.62 2.22
CA ALA A 36 5.28 2.43 1.32
C ALA A 36 5.45 3.93 1.59
N PHE A 37 5.72 4.69 0.54
CA PHE A 37 5.83 6.14 0.59
C PHE A 37 4.87 6.77 -0.41
N LEU A 38 3.90 7.51 0.10
CA LEU A 38 3.04 8.36 -0.71
C LEU A 38 3.71 9.72 -0.89
N THR A 39 3.89 10.15 -2.14
CA THR A 39 4.47 11.46 -2.44
C THR A 39 3.65 12.60 -1.82
N PRO A 40 4.25 13.76 -1.49
CA PRO A 40 3.53 14.87 -0.86
C PRO A 40 2.34 15.39 -1.69
N ASN A 41 2.45 15.33 -3.03
CA ASN A 41 1.37 15.67 -3.96
C ASN A 41 0.31 14.56 -4.09
N GLY A 42 0.55 13.38 -3.51
CA GLY A 42 -0.40 12.27 -3.49
C GLY A 42 -0.67 11.62 -4.84
N GLN A 43 0.20 11.88 -5.83
CA GLN A 43 0.07 11.32 -7.18
C GLN A 43 0.74 9.96 -7.33
N MET A 44 1.78 9.70 -6.53
CA MET A 44 2.60 8.49 -6.67
C MET A 44 2.75 7.78 -5.33
N LEU A 45 2.60 6.47 -5.37
CA LEU A 45 2.85 5.55 -4.26
C LEU A 45 4.07 4.71 -4.60
N ILE A 46 5.12 4.83 -3.80
CA ILE A 46 6.35 4.04 -3.93
C ILE A 46 6.24 2.88 -2.97
N ILE A 47 6.38 1.65 -3.45
CA ILE A 47 6.30 0.43 -2.62
C ILE A 47 7.61 -0.33 -2.72
N ALA A 48 8.27 -0.58 -1.60
CA ALA A 48 9.47 -1.42 -1.53
C ALA A 48 9.09 -2.90 -1.60
N ARG A 49 9.78 -3.64 -2.46
CA ARG A 49 9.63 -5.09 -2.56
C ARG A 49 10.40 -5.79 -1.45
N THR A 50 9.74 -6.72 -0.77
CA THR A 50 10.30 -7.49 0.35
C THR A 50 11.34 -8.51 -0.07
N ASP A 51 11.34 -8.94 -1.34
CA ASP A 51 12.13 -10.07 -1.85
C ASP A 51 13.44 -9.64 -2.54
N THR A 52 13.42 -8.50 -3.22
CA THR A 52 14.45 -8.09 -4.19
C THR A 52 15.13 -6.78 -3.82
N GLY A 53 14.59 -6.02 -2.86
CA GLY A 53 15.06 -4.67 -2.52
C GLY A 53 14.76 -3.63 -3.62
N ALA A 54 14.05 -4.02 -4.68
CA ALA A 54 13.56 -3.10 -5.70
C ALA A 54 12.38 -2.28 -5.17
N VAL A 55 12.06 -1.19 -5.87
CA VAL A 55 10.89 -0.36 -5.60
C VAL A 55 9.96 -0.35 -6.80
N ASP A 56 8.66 -0.42 -6.53
CA ASP A 56 7.61 -0.21 -7.50
C ASP A 56 7.09 1.22 -7.37
N LEU A 57 7.04 1.93 -8.48
CA LEU A 57 6.45 3.26 -8.57
C LEU A 57 5.06 3.12 -9.17
N LEU A 58 4.04 3.49 -8.40
CA LEU A 58 2.65 3.34 -8.78
C LEU A 58 1.95 4.69 -8.83
N ASP A 59 1.32 5.00 -9.96
CA ASP A 59 0.41 6.14 -10.04
C ASP A 59 -0.87 5.84 -9.26
N VAL A 60 -1.21 6.71 -8.30
CA VAL A 60 -2.40 6.55 -7.46
C VAL A 60 -3.69 6.41 -8.28
N PRO A 61 -3.88 7.13 -9.42
CA PRO A 61 -5.03 6.91 -10.31
C PRO A 61 -5.14 5.50 -10.92
N LEU A 62 -4.07 4.70 -10.91
CA LEU A 62 -4.08 3.32 -11.42
C LEU A 62 -4.43 2.28 -10.34
N ILE A 63 -4.68 2.72 -9.11
CA ILE A 63 -5.12 1.86 -8.01
C ILE A 63 -6.59 1.51 -8.22
N ALA A 64 -6.85 0.23 -8.51
CA ALA A 64 -8.20 -0.28 -8.68
C ALA A 64 -8.89 -0.52 -7.33
N ARG A 65 -8.17 -1.09 -6.36
CA ARG A 65 -8.68 -1.34 -5.01
C ARG A 65 -7.56 -1.52 -3.99
N ILE A 66 -7.92 -1.35 -2.72
CA ILE A 66 -7.05 -1.60 -1.57
C ILE A 66 -7.74 -2.63 -0.68
N GLU A 67 -7.04 -3.71 -0.36
CA GLU A 67 -7.54 -4.72 0.57
C GLU A 67 -6.80 -4.60 1.90
N VAL A 68 -7.54 -4.31 2.96
CA VAL A 68 -7.05 -4.38 4.33
C VAL A 68 -7.47 -5.74 4.89
N PRO A 69 -6.55 -6.69 5.13
CA PRO A 69 -6.90 -7.96 5.73
C PRO A 69 -7.63 -7.74 7.05
N ALA A 70 -8.81 -8.34 7.18
CA ALA A 70 -9.56 -8.38 8.43
C ALA A 70 -8.75 -9.20 9.44
N ARG A 71 -7.89 -8.53 10.23
CA ARG A 71 -7.09 -9.06 11.34
C ARG A 71 -6.59 -10.47 11.07
N SER A 72 -5.45 -10.60 10.40
CA SER A 72 -4.77 -11.90 10.24
C SER A 72 -4.64 -12.58 11.60
N ALA A 73 -5.39 -13.66 11.78
CA ALA A 73 -5.20 -14.59 12.87
C ALA A 73 -3.77 -15.12 12.73
N ARG A 74 -2.92 -14.66 13.65
CA ARG A 74 -1.60 -15.19 14.00
C ARG A 74 -1.48 -16.67 13.59
N LYS A 75 -0.83 -16.92 12.44
CA LYS A 75 -0.52 -18.27 11.98
C LYS A 75 0.58 -18.79 12.92
N ARG A 76 0.17 -19.67 13.85
CA ARG A 76 1.04 -20.40 14.80
C ARG A 76 1.86 -21.46 14.08
#